data_AF-A0A955T4R1-F1
#
_entry.id   AF-A0A955T4R1-F1
#
_cell.length_a   1.000
_cell.length_b   1.000
_cell.length_c   1.000
_cell.angle_alpha   90.00
_cell.angle_beta   90.00
_cell.angle_gamma   90.00
#
_symmetry.space_group_name_H-M   'P 1'
#
loop_
_entity.id
_entity.type
_entity.pdbx_description
1 polymer ?
#
loop_
_entity_poly.entity_id
_entity_poly.type
_entity_poly.pdbx_seq_one_letter_code
_entity_poly.pdbx_strand_id
1 'polypeptide(L)'
;MVYSDFAQFLLAIFGTTVLAVISVQQVGGLEAMIDKLQTLEDWGGANLSLLPQVGSGRGEMSYWNFIGYFGILWIHVAQSGGFQSQRLLACRNPRDASFAMLTLSVLYYAVICWPWIIVALCSLILIPDLGAGVEQAAAYPRMVVTLLPAGLRGLLLVALLAAFMSTISTMLNWGASYIVNDLYKRFIVPDKTAHHYVTVGRWTTFLMAVVGGVISYLGDSILQLVFIAFVLWGGFAVIGVMRWFWPRMNALGELAASVAAYTLAALMVVGGVFDDWGRRVMGFETDLSSDPNLLGARMLFMVVVMVALAIGFTYLAPRTRDEKLKEFLLRARPFHYFWKPTMERLGIEYEEGEHIGRTIVSWILILVSVYGLLFGVGQALLGRPWIGLGCVVVFL
;
A
#
# COMPACT_ATOMS: atom_id res chain seq x y z
N MET A 1 10.68 -8.97 -18.22
CA MET A 1 9.77 -8.41 -17.21
C MET A 1 9.83 -6.90 -17.17
N VAL A 2 10.93 -6.26 -16.77
CA VAL A 2 10.98 -4.78 -16.68
C VAL A 2 10.64 -4.07 -18.01
N TYR A 3 11.15 -4.56 -19.15
CA TYR A 3 10.81 -3.99 -20.47
C TYR A 3 9.32 -4.12 -20.83
N SER A 4 8.69 -5.27 -20.51
CA SER A 4 7.26 -5.46 -20.77
C SER A 4 6.42 -4.58 -19.84
N ASP A 5 6.81 -4.45 -18.57
CA ASP A 5 6.13 -3.60 -17.59
C ASP A 5 6.19 -2.13 -18.02
N PHE A 6 7.31 -1.68 -18.57
CA PHE A 6 7.46 -0.31 -19.08
C PHE A 6 6.55 -0.03 -20.29
N ALA A 7 6.46 -0.96 -21.24
CA ALA A 7 5.54 -0.82 -22.37
C ALA A 7 4.07 -0.82 -21.92
N GLN A 8 3.71 -1.69 -20.98
CA GLN A 8 2.37 -1.75 -20.40
C GLN A 8 2.02 -0.46 -19.64
N PHE A 9 2.97 0.09 -18.90
CA PHE A 9 2.84 1.37 -18.22
C PHE A 9 2.52 2.51 -19.21
N LEU A 10 3.30 2.64 -20.29
CA LEU A 10 3.06 3.67 -21.31
C LEU A 10 1.68 3.52 -21.96
N LEU A 11 1.27 2.28 -22.22
CA LEU A 11 -0.02 2.01 -22.84
C LEU A 11 -1.20 2.34 -21.89
N ALA A 12 -1.09 1.95 -20.62
CA ALA A 12 -2.10 2.19 -19.61
C ALA A 12 -2.25 3.69 -19.30
N ILE A 13 -1.13 4.42 -19.18
CA ILE A 13 -1.16 5.86 -18.90
C ILE A 13 -1.74 6.63 -20.09
N PHE A 14 -1.34 6.29 -21.31
CA PHE A 14 -1.89 6.88 -22.52
C PHE A 14 -3.40 6.64 -22.61
N GLY A 15 -3.84 5.38 -22.53
CA GLY A 15 -5.25 5.04 -22.69
C GLY A 15 -6.12 5.63 -21.58
N THR A 16 -5.65 5.66 -20.33
CA THR A 16 -6.41 6.28 -19.23
C THR A 16 -6.47 7.80 -19.36
N THR A 17 -5.40 8.43 -19.85
CA THR A 17 -5.39 9.89 -20.10
C THR A 17 -6.35 10.25 -21.22
N VAL A 18 -6.36 9.48 -22.32
CA VAL A 18 -7.33 9.65 -23.41
C VAL A 18 -8.76 9.47 -22.91
N LEU A 19 -9.01 8.45 -22.09
CA LEU A 19 -10.32 8.24 -21.47
C LEU A 19 -10.72 9.43 -20.58
N ALA A 20 -9.80 9.95 -19.76
CA ALA A 20 -10.07 11.11 -18.90
C ALA A 20 -10.45 12.35 -19.73
N VAL A 21 -9.70 12.64 -20.80
CA VAL A 21 -10.00 13.76 -21.71
C VAL A 21 -11.37 13.60 -22.36
N ILE A 22 -11.68 12.42 -22.90
CA ILE A 22 -12.99 12.15 -23.52
C ILE A 22 -14.11 12.25 -22.48
N SER A 23 -13.90 11.74 -21.26
CA SER A 23 -14.89 11.81 -20.18
C SER A 23 -15.23 13.26 -19.84
N VAL A 24 -14.22 14.11 -19.68
CA VAL A 24 -14.40 15.55 -19.43
C VAL A 24 -15.13 16.23 -20.58
N GLN A 25 -14.79 15.92 -21.82
CA GLN A 25 -15.47 16.47 -23.00
C GLN A 25 -16.96 16.10 -23.03
N GLN A 26 -17.31 14.84 -22.70
CA GLN A 26 -18.70 14.38 -22.66
C GLN A 26 -19.51 15.02 -21.53
N VAL A 27 -18.87 15.36 -20.41
CA VAL A 27 -19.51 16.11 -19.33
C VAL A 27 -19.75 17.58 -19.72
N GLY A 28 -18.97 18.12 -20.66
CA GLY A 28 -19.05 19.51 -21.15
C GLY A 28 -17.85 20.39 -20.80
N GLY A 29 -16.74 19.80 -20.34
CA GLY A 29 -15.54 20.51 -19.88
C GLY A 29 -15.29 20.35 -18.38
N LEU A 30 -14.12 20.82 -17.92
CA LEU A 30 -13.72 20.73 -16.50
C LEU A 30 -14.61 21.58 -15.59
N GLU A 31 -14.94 22.80 -16.01
CA GLU A 31 -15.82 23.69 -15.25
C GLU A 31 -17.22 23.09 -15.10
N ALA A 32 -17.81 22.62 -16.21
CA ALA A 32 -19.10 21.94 -16.19
C ALA A 32 -19.10 20.67 -15.32
N MET A 33 -17.98 19.94 -15.28
CA MET A 33 -17.81 18.80 -14.37
C MET A 33 -17.87 19.23 -12.92
N ILE A 34 -17.13 20.28 -12.54
CA ILE A 34 -17.10 20.81 -11.17
C ILE A 34 -18.50 21.28 -10.74
N ASP A 35 -19.19 22.04 -11.58
CA ASP A 35 -20.52 22.58 -11.28
C ASP A 35 -21.57 21.48 -11.10
N LYS A 36 -21.54 20.47 -11.99
CA LYS A 36 -22.44 19.30 -11.89
C LYS A 36 -22.14 18.50 -10.64
N LEU A 37 -20.87 18.28 -10.30
CA LEU A 37 -20.48 17.57 -9.09
C LEU A 37 -20.96 18.29 -7.83
N GLN A 38 -20.83 19.61 -7.76
CA GLN A 38 -21.27 20.41 -6.61
C GLN A 38 -22.78 20.38 -6.38
N THR A 39 -23.57 20.10 -7.42
CA THR A 39 -25.03 20.02 -7.36
C THR A 39 -25.56 18.61 -7.17
N LEU A 40 -24.70 17.58 -7.12
CA LEU A 40 -25.11 16.21 -6.82
C LEU A 40 -25.47 16.05 -5.34
N GLU A 41 -26.77 16.02 -5.03
CA GLU A 41 -27.29 15.81 -3.68
C GLU A 41 -26.78 14.51 -3.04
N ASP A 42 -26.51 13.49 -3.86
CA ASP A 42 -26.11 12.18 -3.36
C ASP A 42 -24.62 12.02 -3.03
N TRP A 43 -23.81 13.00 -3.42
CA TRP A 43 -22.36 12.93 -3.29
C TRP A 43 -21.83 13.82 -2.16
N GLY A 44 -21.33 13.19 -1.09
CA GLY A 44 -20.76 13.89 0.07
C GLY A 44 -19.46 14.66 -0.20
N GLY A 45 -18.91 14.58 -1.41
CA GLY A 45 -17.68 15.26 -1.81
C GLY A 45 -17.88 16.63 -2.46
N ALA A 46 -19.09 17.22 -2.41
CA ALA A 46 -19.48 18.46 -3.11
C ALA A 46 -18.42 19.58 -3.02
N ASN A 47 -17.73 19.70 -1.89
CA ASN A 47 -16.74 20.74 -1.64
C ASN A 47 -15.42 20.56 -2.41
N LEU A 48 -15.22 19.41 -3.09
CA LEU A 48 -13.99 19.03 -3.80
C LEU A 48 -12.73 19.18 -2.94
N SER A 49 -12.86 18.97 -1.64
CA SER A 49 -11.75 19.07 -0.70
C SER A 49 -10.81 17.88 -0.90
N LEU A 50 -9.54 18.16 -1.20
CA LEU A 50 -8.51 17.12 -1.28
C LEU A 50 -8.06 16.62 0.11
N LEU A 51 -8.25 17.45 1.13
CA LEU A 51 -8.04 17.04 2.51
C LEU A 51 -9.33 16.41 3.06
N PRO A 52 -9.24 15.25 3.72
CA PRO A 52 -10.42 14.61 4.30
C PRO A 52 -10.98 15.46 5.43
N GLN A 53 -12.29 15.65 5.43
CA GLN A 53 -13.01 16.15 6.60
C GLN A 53 -13.21 14.97 7.55
N VAL A 54 -12.82 15.12 8.81
CA VAL A 54 -12.83 14.01 9.77
C VAL A 54 -14.00 14.19 10.73
N GLY A 55 -14.87 13.19 10.77
CA GLY A 55 -16.08 13.21 11.59
C GLY A 55 -16.99 12.01 11.30
N SER A 56 -18.27 12.17 11.63
CA SER A 56 -19.32 11.15 11.46
C SER A 56 -20.43 11.58 10.48
N GLY A 57 -20.30 12.76 9.87
CA GLY A 57 -21.23 13.29 8.90
C GLY A 57 -21.14 12.63 7.52
N ARG A 58 -22.13 12.89 6.67
CA ARG A 58 -22.15 12.40 5.28
C ARG A 58 -20.95 12.96 4.50
N GLY A 59 -20.14 12.08 3.91
CA GLY A 59 -18.94 12.48 3.16
C GLY A 59 -17.70 12.72 4.01
N GLU A 60 -17.82 12.60 5.34
CA GLU A 60 -16.70 12.69 6.26
C GLU A 60 -16.04 11.32 6.44
N MET A 61 -14.73 11.34 6.69
CA MET A 61 -13.96 10.17 7.03
C MET A 61 -14.02 9.97 8.55
N SER A 62 -14.33 8.76 8.99
CA SER A 62 -14.22 8.38 10.41
C SER A 62 -12.83 8.69 10.97
N TYR A 63 -12.78 9.17 12.22
CA TYR A 63 -11.53 9.41 12.96
C TYR A 63 -10.60 8.19 12.96
N TRP A 64 -11.18 6.99 13.05
CA TRP A 64 -10.43 5.74 12.99
C TRP A 64 -9.74 5.58 11.64
N ASN A 65 -10.48 5.74 10.55
CA ASN A 65 -9.96 5.62 9.20
C ASN A 65 -8.91 6.68 8.89
N PHE A 66 -9.04 7.90 9.43
CA PHE A 66 -8.00 8.91 9.31
C PHE A 66 -6.67 8.41 9.92
N ILE A 67 -6.70 7.87 11.15
CA ILE A 67 -5.52 7.30 11.82
C ILE A 67 -4.96 6.10 11.04
N GLY A 68 -5.83 5.21 10.57
CA GLY A 68 -5.45 4.01 9.83
C GLY A 68 -4.78 4.35 8.49
N TYR A 69 -5.43 5.16 7.66
CA TYR A 69 -4.96 5.52 6.33
C TYR A 69 -3.76 6.46 6.37
N PHE A 70 -3.79 7.54 7.14
CA PHE A 70 -2.74 8.57 7.16
C PHE A 70 -1.61 8.28 8.15
N GLY A 71 -1.82 7.39 9.12
CA GLY A 71 -0.79 6.96 10.07
C GLY A 71 -0.25 5.57 9.74
N ILE A 72 -1.05 4.54 10.03
CA ILE A 72 -0.57 3.15 10.10
C ILE A 72 -0.17 2.62 8.70
N LEU A 73 -0.99 2.82 7.66
CA LEU A 73 -0.68 2.33 6.31
C LEU A 73 0.56 3.00 5.72
N TRP A 74 0.74 4.31 5.93
CA TRP A 74 1.92 5.01 5.42
C TRP A 74 3.22 4.46 6.01
N ILE A 75 3.23 4.08 7.29
CA ILE A 75 4.38 3.42 7.93
C ILE A 75 4.70 2.08 7.24
N HIS A 76 3.68 1.30 6.88
CA HIS A 76 3.88 0.04 6.17
C HIS A 76 4.49 0.28 4.78
N VAL A 77 3.89 1.20 4.01
CA VAL A 77 4.34 1.53 2.64
C VAL A 77 5.77 2.05 2.64
N ALA A 78 6.16 2.84 3.65
CA ALA A 78 7.51 3.41 3.75
C ALA A 78 8.62 2.35 3.87
N GLN A 79 8.34 1.14 4.37
CA GLN A 79 9.36 0.12 4.62
C GLN A 79 9.97 -0.48 3.34
N SER A 80 9.40 -0.18 2.17
CA SER A 80 9.95 -0.56 0.85
C SER A 80 10.36 -2.03 0.73
N GLY A 81 9.58 -2.93 1.33
CA GLY A 81 9.85 -4.37 1.38
C GLY A 81 9.36 -5.14 0.14
N GLY A 82 9.78 -6.39 0.03
CA GLY A 82 9.25 -7.33 -0.97
C GLY A 82 9.67 -7.05 -2.41
N PHE A 83 8.70 -6.88 -3.32
CA PHE A 83 9.00 -6.65 -4.75
C PHE A 83 9.67 -5.30 -5.02
N GLN A 84 9.44 -4.29 -4.14
CA GLN A 84 10.10 -2.99 -4.26
C GLN A 84 11.59 -3.09 -3.98
N SER A 85 11.98 -3.82 -2.91
CA SER A 85 13.39 -4.05 -2.61
C SER A 85 14.09 -4.85 -3.71
N GLN A 86 13.43 -5.83 -4.34
CA GLN A 86 13.98 -6.53 -5.50
C GLN A 86 14.32 -5.59 -6.65
N ARG A 87 13.49 -4.58 -6.91
CA ARG A 87 13.73 -3.58 -7.97
C ARG A 87 14.84 -2.61 -7.59
N LEU A 88 14.88 -2.15 -6.33
CA LEU A 88 15.95 -1.26 -5.83
C LEU A 88 17.31 -1.96 -5.82
N LEU A 89 17.37 -3.24 -5.44
CA LEU A 89 18.59 -4.05 -5.43
C LEU A 89 19.09 -4.42 -6.84
N ALA A 90 18.23 -4.33 -7.85
CA ALA A 90 18.61 -4.51 -9.26
C ALA A 90 19.24 -3.23 -9.87
N CYS A 91 19.18 -2.10 -9.18
CA CYS A 91 19.85 -0.87 -9.61
C CYS A 91 21.37 -1.02 -9.51
N ARG A 92 22.10 -0.36 -10.42
CA ARG A 92 23.56 -0.45 -10.49
C ARG A 92 24.25 0.09 -9.24
N ASN A 93 23.69 1.12 -8.61
CA ASN A 93 24.24 1.78 -7.44
C ASN A 93 23.13 2.47 -6.63
N PRO A 94 23.41 2.93 -5.39
CA PRO A 94 22.41 3.58 -4.54
C PRO A 94 21.81 4.85 -5.14
N ARG A 95 22.58 5.61 -5.92
CA ARG A 95 22.11 6.84 -6.57
C ARG A 95 21.03 6.53 -7.61
N ASP A 96 21.22 5.50 -8.43
CA ASP A 96 20.24 5.05 -9.41
C ASP A 96 18.98 4.51 -8.73
N ALA A 97 19.12 3.84 -7.57
CA ALA A 97 17.98 3.38 -6.77
C ALA A 97 17.16 4.57 -6.21
N SER A 98 17.82 5.61 -5.71
CA SER A 98 17.15 6.84 -5.26
C SER A 98 16.42 7.54 -6.41
N PHE A 99 17.04 7.64 -7.59
CA PHE A 99 16.37 8.20 -8.77
C PHE A 99 15.16 7.36 -9.20
N ALA A 100 15.27 6.03 -9.20
CA ALA A 100 14.14 5.16 -9.51
C ALA A 100 12.96 5.38 -8.56
N MET A 101 13.23 5.55 -7.26
CA MET A 101 12.19 5.83 -6.26
C MET A 101 11.58 7.24 -6.43
N LEU A 102 12.39 8.25 -6.72
CA LEU A 102 11.90 9.60 -7.01
C LEU A 102 11.03 9.63 -8.28
N THR A 103 11.48 8.97 -9.35
CA THR A 103 10.71 8.84 -10.58
C THR A 103 9.38 8.14 -10.33
N LEU A 104 9.37 7.06 -9.53
CA LEU A 104 8.13 6.40 -9.13
C LEU A 104 7.20 7.37 -8.39
N SER A 105 7.70 8.08 -7.38
CA SER A 105 6.89 9.04 -6.62
C SER A 105 6.29 10.13 -7.52
N VAL A 106 7.11 10.77 -8.36
CA VAL A 106 6.66 11.83 -9.26
C VAL A 106 5.63 11.30 -10.27
N LEU A 107 5.93 10.22 -10.98
CA LEU A 107 5.02 9.68 -11.99
C LEU A 107 3.72 9.20 -11.35
N TYR A 108 3.80 8.47 -10.24
CA TYR A 108 2.63 7.91 -9.58
C TYR A 108 1.70 9.01 -9.08
N TYR A 109 2.21 9.93 -8.25
CA TYR A 109 1.37 10.92 -7.59
C TYR A 109 0.98 12.09 -8.51
N ALA A 110 1.81 12.49 -9.47
CA ALA A 110 1.50 13.63 -10.34
C ALA A 110 0.77 13.25 -11.61
N VAL A 111 1.12 12.11 -12.21
CA VAL A 111 0.71 11.78 -13.58
C VAL A 111 -0.30 10.64 -13.61
N ILE A 112 -0.09 9.58 -12.83
CA ILE A 112 -0.95 8.38 -12.88
C ILE A 112 -2.27 8.62 -12.15
N CYS A 113 -2.25 9.16 -10.94
CA CYS A 113 -3.45 9.26 -10.11
C CYS A 113 -4.55 10.14 -10.73
N TRP A 114 -4.20 11.27 -11.33
CA TRP A 114 -5.18 12.28 -11.78
C TRP A 114 -6.10 11.83 -12.91
N PRO A 115 -5.63 11.19 -14.00
CA PRO A 115 -6.50 10.62 -15.02
C PRO A 115 -7.53 9.64 -14.44
N TRP A 116 -7.15 8.81 -13.47
CA TRP A 116 -8.07 7.85 -12.83
C TRP A 116 -9.10 8.55 -11.96
N ILE A 117 -8.67 9.55 -11.17
CA ILE A 117 -9.55 10.38 -10.35
C ILE A 117 -10.56 11.12 -11.22
N ILE A 118 -10.13 11.74 -12.33
CA ILE A 118 -11.01 12.45 -13.26
C ILE A 118 -12.06 11.51 -13.86
N VAL A 119 -11.65 10.32 -14.32
CA VAL A 119 -12.59 9.33 -14.85
C VAL A 119 -13.60 8.91 -13.78
N ALA A 120 -13.16 8.69 -12.55
CA ALA A 120 -14.03 8.35 -11.43
C ALA A 120 -15.05 9.48 -11.15
N LEU A 121 -14.60 10.74 -11.09
CA LEU A 121 -15.48 11.89 -10.89
C LEU A 121 -16.49 12.06 -12.04
N CYS A 122 -16.05 11.94 -13.30
CA CYS A 122 -16.94 11.96 -14.46
C CYS A 122 -17.96 10.80 -14.44
N SER A 123 -17.57 9.63 -13.92
CA SER A 123 -18.47 8.48 -13.85
C SER A 123 -19.68 8.72 -12.96
N LEU A 124 -19.54 9.52 -11.89
CA LEU A 124 -20.65 9.90 -11.02
C LEU A 124 -21.73 10.72 -11.76
N ILE A 125 -21.34 11.43 -12.82
CA ILE A 125 -22.25 12.25 -13.63
C ILE A 125 -22.80 11.46 -14.82
N LEU A 126 -21.92 10.76 -15.55
CA LEU A 126 -22.27 10.11 -16.81
C LEU A 126 -22.93 8.74 -16.61
N ILE A 127 -22.61 8.05 -15.51
CA ILE A 127 -23.12 6.71 -15.19
C ILE A 127 -23.44 6.64 -13.68
N PRO A 128 -24.41 7.44 -13.20
CA PRO A 128 -24.73 7.52 -11.77
C PRO A 128 -25.29 6.21 -11.19
N ASP A 129 -25.98 5.42 -12.02
CA ASP A 129 -26.52 4.12 -11.65
C ASP A 129 -25.80 3.00 -12.42
N LEU A 130 -25.13 2.13 -11.67
CA LEU A 130 -24.46 0.94 -12.20
C LEU A 130 -25.42 -0.27 -12.31
N GLY A 131 -26.61 -0.17 -11.73
CA GLY A 131 -27.58 -1.25 -11.60
C GLY A 131 -27.47 -1.97 -10.26
N ALA A 132 -28.60 -2.52 -9.81
CA ALA A 132 -28.70 -3.23 -8.54
C ALA A 132 -27.70 -4.41 -8.47
N GLY A 133 -26.92 -4.49 -7.40
CA GLY A 133 -25.93 -5.55 -7.17
C GLY A 133 -24.61 -5.39 -7.93
N VAL A 134 -24.41 -4.30 -8.68
CA VAL A 134 -23.14 -4.02 -9.36
C VAL A 134 -22.24 -3.18 -8.46
N GLU A 135 -21.03 -3.68 -8.19
CA GLU A 135 -20.05 -2.96 -7.37
C GLU A 135 -19.55 -1.67 -8.04
N GLN A 136 -19.20 -0.68 -7.21
CA GLN A 136 -18.62 0.59 -7.68
C GLN A 136 -17.32 0.40 -8.49
N ALA A 137 -16.57 -0.69 -8.24
CA ALA A 137 -15.38 -1.03 -9.01
C ALA A 137 -15.66 -1.25 -10.52
N ALA A 138 -16.91 -1.54 -10.90
CA ALA A 138 -17.31 -1.71 -12.30
C ALA A 138 -17.44 -0.38 -13.06
N ALA A 139 -17.44 0.78 -12.38
CA ALA A 139 -17.61 2.09 -13.01
C ALA A 139 -16.54 2.36 -14.08
N TYR A 140 -15.27 2.12 -13.75
CA TYR A 140 -14.17 2.40 -14.67
C TYR A 140 -14.22 1.54 -15.94
N PRO A 141 -14.34 0.20 -15.88
CA PRO A 141 -14.57 -0.63 -17.07
C PRO A 141 -15.80 -0.21 -17.88
N ARG A 142 -16.87 0.23 -17.20
CA ARG A 142 -18.08 0.69 -17.88
C ARG A 142 -17.82 1.97 -18.68
N MET A 143 -17.09 2.93 -18.11
CA MET A 143 -16.64 4.14 -18.81
C MET A 143 -15.79 3.83 -20.04
N VAL A 144 -14.88 2.84 -19.96
CA VAL A 144 -14.07 2.37 -21.09
C VAL A 144 -14.97 1.89 -22.24
N VAL A 145 -15.96 1.06 -21.93
CA VAL A 145 -16.84 0.46 -22.94
C VAL A 145 -17.87 1.45 -23.49
N THR A 146 -18.33 2.42 -22.70
CA THR A 146 -19.33 3.39 -23.16
C THR A 146 -18.71 4.53 -23.96
N LEU A 147 -17.53 5.02 -23.57
CA LEU A 147 -16.98 6.27 -24.12
C LEU A 147 -15.94 6.07 -25.22
N LEU A 148 -15.18 4.96 -25.22
CA LEU A 148 -14.11 4.78 -26.21
C LEU A 148 -14.60 4.13 -27.51
N PRO A 149 -14.10 4.57 -28.67
CA PRO A 149 -14.32 3.90 -29.94
C PRO A 149 -13.62 2.53 -29.98
N ALA A 150 -14.06 1.64 -30.86
CA ALA A 150 -13.64 0.23 -30.88
C ALA A 150 -12.11 0.01 -30.81
N GLY A 151 -11.32 0.78 -31.57
CA GLY A 151 -9.86 0.68 -31.54
C GLY A 151 -9.23 1.03 -30.20
N LEU A 152 -9.58 2.21 -29.63
CA LEU A 152 -9.07 2.65 -28.34
C LEU A 152 -9.59 1.80 -27.17
N ARG A 153 -10.85 1.34 -27.27
CA ARG A 153 -11.45 0.43 -26.30
C ARG A 153 -10.69 -0.88 -26.22
N GLY A 154 -10.43 -1.52 -27.37
CA GLY A 154 -9.64 -2.75 -27.42
C GLY A 154 -8.23 -2.54 -26.88
N LEU A 155 -7.59 -1.43 -27.27
CA LEU A 155 -6.25 -1.08 -26.80
C LEU A 155 -6.17 -0.94 -25.27
N LEU A 156 -7.09 -0.19 -24.67
CA LEU A 156 -7.10 0.05 -23.23
C LEU A 156 -7.48 -1.22 -22.45
N LEU A 157 -8.43 -2.03 -22.94
CA LEU A 157 -8.75 -3.32 -22.32
C LEU A 157 -7.55 -4.27 -22.31
N VAL A 158 -6.82 -4.36 -23.42
CA VAL A 158 -5.58 -5.14 -23.49
C VAL A 158 -4.52 -4.57 -22.55
N ALA A 159 -4.38 -3.25 -22.46
CA ALA A 159 -3.44 -2.60 -21.54
C ALA A 159 -3.74 -2.94 -20.07
N LEU A 160 -5.01 -2.89 -19.67
CA LEU A 160 -5.46 -3.20 -18.32
C LEU A 160 -5.20 -4.68 -17.97
N LEU A 161 -5.54 -5.60 -18.89
CA LEU A 161 -5.25 -7.03 -18.73
C LEU A 161 -3.74 -7.29 -18.62
N ALA A 162 -2.93 -6.61 -19.43
CA ALA A 162 -1.48 -6.73 -19.40
C ALA A 162 -0.89 -6.20 -18.10
N ALA A 163 -1.36 -5.04 -17.61
CA ALA A 163 -0.96 -4.47 -16.33
C ALA A 163 -1.36 -5.38 -15.15
N PHE A 164 -2.57 -5.95 -15.18
CA PHE A 164 -3.03 -6.95 -14.22
C PHE A 164 -2.13 -8.19 -14.20
N MET A 165 -1.80 -8.73 -15.37
CA MET A 165 -0.90 -9.87 -15.51
C MET A 165 0.51 -9.58 -14.95
N SER A 166 1.03 -8.36 -15.13
CA SER A 166 2.32 -7.96 -14.55
C SER A 166 2.29 -7.95 -13.02
N THR A 167 1.22 -7.41 -12.43
CA THR A 167 1.04 -7.38 -10.97
C THR A 167 0.92 -8.79 -10.39
N ILE A 168 0.05 -9.63 -10.95
CA ILE A 168 -0.10 -11.02 -10.50
C ILE A 168 1.19 -11.81 -10.69
N SER A 169 1.85 -11.69 -11.83
CA SER A 169 3.13 -12.37 -12.08
C SER A 169 4.19 -11.93 -11.07
N THR A 170 4.23 -10.64 -10.71
CA THR A 170 5.15 -10.12 -9.68
C THR A 170 4.86 -10.73 -8.32
N MET A 171 3.59 -10.72 -7.89
CA MET A 171 3.19 -11.25 -6.58
C MET A 171 3.42 -12.76 -6.46
N LEU A 172 3.05 -13.53 -7.48
CA LEU A 172 3.23 -14.99 -7.48
C LEU A 172 4.72 -15.37 -7.54
N ASN A 173 5.50 -14.72 -8.39
CA ASN A 173 6.94 -14.97 -8.47
C ASN A 173 7.67 -14.61 -7.17
N TRP A 174 7.28 -13.49 -6.55
CA TRP A 174 7.81 -13.06 -5.27
C TRP A 174 7.49 -14.06 -4.15
N GLY A 175 6.23 -14.45 -4.01
CA GLY A 175 5.80 -15.44 -3.01
C GLY A 175 6.45 -16.81 -3.20
N ALA A 176 6.49 -17.30 -4.45
CA ALA A 176 7.14 -18.57 -4.77
C ALA A 176 8.64 -18.53 -4.47
N SER A 177 9.31 -17.40 -4.73
CA SER A 177 10.73 -17.23 -4.42
C SER A 177 11.03 -17.36 -2.93
N TYR A 178 10.18 -16.82 -2.06
CA TYR A 178 10.33 -17.01 -0.60
C TYR A 178 10.11 -18.45 -0.17
N ILE A 179 9.03 -19.08 -0.64
CA ILE A 179 8.75 -20.48 -0.30
C ILE A 179 9.90 -21.38 -0.78
N VAL A 180 10.44 -21.14 -1.97
CA VAL A 180 11.54 -21.96 -2.50
C VAL A 180 12.87 -21.67 -1.83
N ASN A 181 13.31 -20.41 -1.75
CA ASN A 181 14.66 -20.10 -1.28
C ASN A 181 14.76 -20.11 0.24
N ASP A 182 13.76 -19.57 0.94
CA ASP A 182 13.85 -19.31 2.38
C ASP A 182 13.32 -20.47 3.21
N LEU A 183 12.37 -21.24 2.66
CA LEU A 183 11.81 -22.42 3.32
C LEU A 183 12.35 -23.73 2.71
N TYR A 184 12.02 -24.01 1.44
CA TYR A 184 12.27 -25.31 0.84
C TYR A 184 13.76 -25.63 0.68
N LYS A 185 14.52 -24.75 0.04
CA LYS A 185 15.97 -24.91 -0.18
C LYS A 185 16.75 -24.89 1.13
N ARG A 186 16.35 -24.04 2.08
CA ARG A 186 17.09 -23.84 3.32
C ARG A 186 16.84 -24.93 4.37
N PHE A 187 15.61 -25.42 4.48
CA PHE A 187 15.22 -26.29 5.60
C PHE A 187 14.70 -27.67 5.17
N ILE A 188 14.18 -27.82 3.95
CA ILE A 188 13.52 -29.08 3.52
C ILE A 188 14.47 -29.93 2.65
N VAL A 189 14.97 -29.35 1.55
CA VAL A 189 15.86 -30.05 0.60
C VAL A 189 17.04 -29.15 0.22
N PRO A 190 18.12 -29.16 1.02
CA PRO A 190 19.35 -28.45 0.69
C PRO A 190 20.14 -29.13 -0.44
N ASP A 191 21.08 -28.38 -1.01
CA ASP A 191 22.12 -28.85 -1.95
C ASP A 191 21.63 -29.55 -3.24
N LYS A 192 20.50 -29.10 -3.79
CA LYS A 192 20.03 -29.53 -5.11
C LYS A 192 20.47 -28.57 -6.22
N THR A 193 20.32 -29.04 -7.46
CA THR A 193 20.66 -28.25 -8.65
C THR A 193 19.72 -27.05 -8.80
N ALA A 194 20.18 -25.99 -9.46
CA ALA A 194 19.33 -24.83 -9.77
C ALA A 194 18.06 -25.24 -10.54
N HIS A 195 18.17 -26.23 -11.44
CA HIS A 195 17.03 -26.77 -12.19
C HIS A 195 15.94 -27.34 -11.28
N HIS A 196 16.33 -28.05 -10.21
CA HIS A 196 15.38 -28.55 -9.21
C HIS A 196 14.60 -27.41 -8.56
N TYR A 197 15.28 -26.39 -8.05
CA TYR A 197 14.63 -25.26 -7.38
C TYR A 197 13.74 -24.43 -8.32
N VAL A 198 14.14 -24.27 -9.59
CA VAL A 198 13.28 -23.62 -10.59
C VAL A 198 12.02 -24.44 -10.85
N THR A 199 12.13 -25.78 -10.91
CA THR A 199 10.98 -26.68 -11.11
C THR A 199 10.02 -26.59 -9.93
N VAL A 200 10.53 -26.64 -8.70
CA VAL A 200 9.71 -26.47 -7.48
C VAL A 200 9.06 -25.08 -7.48
N GLY A 201 9.80 -24.04 -7.85
CA GLY A 201 9.25 -22.68 -7.95
C GLY A 201 8.08 -22.57 -8.92
N ARG A 202 8.14 -23.22 -10.09
CA ARG A 202 7.02 -23.25 -11.05
C ARG A 202 5.77 -23.90 -10.45
N TRP A 203 5.93 -25.01 -9.73
CA TRP A 203 4.81 -25.68 -9.06
C TRP A 203 4.25 -24.84 -7.91
N THR A 204 5.10 -24.21 -7.12
CA THR A 204 4.67 -23.29 -6.06
C THR A 204 3.88 -22.12 -6.63
N THR A 205 4.37 -21.49 -7.70
CA THR A 205 3.65 -20.41 -8.42
C THR A 205 2.27 -20.88 -8.88
N PHE A 206 2.17 -22.07 -9.48
CA PHE A 206 0.90 -22.64 -9.93
C PHE A 206 -0.06 -22.88 -8.75
N LEU A 207 0.42 -23.50 -7.67
CA LEU A 207 -0.41 -23.74 -6.49
C LEU A 207 -0.91 -22.44 -5.86
N MET A 208 -0.04 -21.43 -5.74
CA MET A 208 -0.42 -20.10 -5.24
C MET A 208 -1.46 -19.43 -6.14
N ALA A 209 -1.36 -19.57 -7.46
CA ALA A 209 -2.36 -19.05 -8.39
C ALA A 209 -3.72 -19.72 -8.21
N VAL A 210 -3.75 -21.05 -8.03
CA VAL A 210 -4.99 -21.80 -7.77
C VAL A 210 -5.61 -21.36 -6.45
N VAL A 211 -4.83 -21.30 -5.36
CA VAL A 211 -5.32 -20.88 -4.05
C VAL A 211 -5.83 -19.43 -4.08
N GLY A 212 -5.08 -18.51 -4.69
CA GLY A 212 -5.50 -17.13 -4.88
C GLY A 212 -6.78 -17.00 -5.71
N GLY A 213 -6.90 -17.81 -6.77
CA GLY A 213 -8.12 -17.89 -7.58
C GLY A 213 -9.33 -18.39 -6.80
N VAL A 214 -9.16 -19.41 -5.94
CA VAL A 214 -10.23 -19.90 -5.06
C VAL A 214 -10.64 -18.84 -4.04
N ILE A 215 -9.69 -18.17 -3.38
CA ILE A 215 -9.99 -17.08 -2.45
C ILE A 215 -10.72 -15.94 -3.17
N SER A 216 -10.28 -15.58 -4.37
CA SER A 216 -10.95 -14.55 -5.17
C SER A 216 -12.35 -14.95 -5.61
N TYR A 217 -12.60 -16.23 -5.85
CA TYR A 217 -13.92 -16.74 -6.23
C TYR A 217 -14.90 -16.77 -5.04
N LEU A 218 -14.38 -17.02 -3.84
CA LEU A 218 -15.17 -17.05 -2.60
C LEU A 218 -15.38 -15.66 -1.97
N GLY A 219 -14.64 -14.64 -2.42
CA GLY A 219 -14.75 -13.29 -1.89
C GLY A 219 -16.00 -12.59 -2.40
N ASP A 220 -16.81 -12.06 -1.48
CA ASP A 220 -18.04 -11.34 -1.81
C ASP A 220 -17.77 -9.98 -2.44
N SER A 221 -16.67 -9.32 -2.03
CA SER A 221 -16.30 -8.00 -2.54
C SER A 221 -14.78 -7.79 -2.59
N ILE A 222 -14.33 -7.06 -3.62
CA ILE A 222 -12.94 -6.64 -3.76
C ILE A 222 -12.52 -5.76 -2.55
N LEU A 223 -13.41 -4.88 -2.08
CA LEU A 223 -13.11 -3.99 -0.95
C LEU A 223 -12.87 -4.76 0.34
N GLN A 224 -13.63 -5.84 0.58
CA GLN A 224 -13.45 -6.69 1.74
C GLN A 224 -12.06 -7.35 1.74
N LEU A 225 -11.64 -7.90 0.60
CA LEU A 225 -10.30 -8.50 0.45
C LEU A 225 -9.19 -7.46 0.65
N VAL A 226 -9.37 -6.24 0.13
CA VAL A 226 -8.42 -5.13 0.33
C VAL A 226 -8.34 -4.73 1.80
N PHE A 227 -9.47 -4.67 2.50
CA PHE A 227 -9.51 -4.32 3.93
C PHE A 227 -8.81 -5.37 4.80
N ILE A 228 -8.98 -6.65 4.51
CA ILE A 228 -8.21 -7.73 5.16
C ILE A 228 -6.70 -7.50 4.98
N ALA A 229 -6.27 -7.19 3.75
CA ALA A 229 -4.88 -6.89 3.47
C ALA A 229 -4.38 -5.67 4.26
N PHE A 230 -5.16 -4.59 4.34
CA PHE A 230 -4.80 -3.38 5.10
C PHE A 230 -4.67 -3.62 6.60
N VAL A 231 -5.55 -4.43 7.18
CA VAL A 231 -5.46 -4.83 8.60
C VAL A 231 -4.16 -5.59 8.86
N LEU A 232 -3.83 -6.57 8.01
CA LEU A 232 -2.58 -7.32 8.10
C LEU A 232 -1.36 -6.41 7.94
N TRP A 233 -1.33 -5.58 6.89
CA TRP A 233 -0.26 -4.63 6.63
C TRP A 233 -0.06 -3.67 7.79
N GLY A 234 -1.15 -3.19 8.38
CA GLY A 234 -1.09 -2.31 9.53
C GLY A 234 -0.40 -2.95 10.73
N GLY A 235 -0.71 -4.21 11.03
CA GLY A 235 -0.01 -4.97 12.05
C GLY A 235 1.49 -5.11 11.81
N PHE A 236 1.88 -5.50 10.59
CA PHE A 236 3.29 -5.65 10.21
C PHE A 236 4.05 -4.32 10.16
N ALA A 237 3.35 -3.19 10.03
CA ALA A 237 3.95 -1.86 9.97
C ALA A 237 4.83 -1.60 11.20
N VAL A 238 4.31 -1.78 12.41
CA VAL A 238 5.08 -1.41 13.61
C VAL A 238 6.21 -2.40 13.87
N ILE A 239 5.96 -3.71 13.72
CA ILE A 239 6.99 -4.75 13.93
C ILE A 239 8.18 -4.56 13.00
N GLY A 240 7.92 -4.27 11.72
CA GLY A 240 8.99 -4.07 10.74
C GLY A 240 9.86 -2.82 11.00
N VAL A 241 9.31 -1.83 11.70
CA VAL A 241 10.04 -0.63 12.18
C VAL A 241 10.81 -0.93 13.48
N MET A 242 10.20 -1.63 14.43
CA MET A 242 10.77 -1.84 15.77
C MET A 242 12.20 -2.39 15.77
N ARG A 243 12.56 -3.28 14.83
CA ARG A 243 13.92 -3.85 14.72
C ARG A 243 15.01 -2.80 14.47
N TRP A 244 14.67 -1.65 13.89
CA TRP A 244 15.63 -0.57 13.62
C TRP A 244 15.92 0.28 14.85
N PHE A 245 14.97 0.32 15.80
CA PHE A 245 14.99 1.20 16.97
C PHE A 245 15.13 0.45 18.29
N TRP A 246 14.97 -0.88 18.32
CA TRP A 246 14.96 -1.65 19.56
C TRP A 246 15.95 -2.82 19.52
N PRO A 247 17.14 -2.68 20.15
CA PRO A 247 18.19 -3.71 20.13
C PRO A 247 17.80 -5.05 20.77
N ARG A 248 16.73 -5.07 21.57
CA ARG A 248 16.28 -6.28 22.28
C ARG A 248 15.41 -7.19 21.41
N MET A 249 14.83 -6.66 20.33
CA MET A 249 13.97 -7.40 19.40
C MET A 249 14.69 -8.64 18.88
N ASN A 250 14.01 -9.79 18.89
CA ASN A 250 14.56 -11.05 18.41
C ASN A 250 13.61 -11.75 17.44
N ALA A 251 14.14 -12.70 16.67
CA ALA A 251 13.38 -13.38 15.62
C ALA A 251 12.19 -14.19 16.16
N LEU A 252 12.27 -14.69 17.41
CA LEU A 252 11.17 -15.42 18.04
C LEU A 252 10.01 -14.50 18.40
N GLY A 253 10.29 -13.31 18.93
CA GLY A 253 9.27 -12.29 19.20
C GLY A 253 8.59 -11.81 17.92
N GLU A 254 9.36 -11.56 16.87
CA GLU A 254 8.83 -11.18 15.54
C GLU A 254 7.98 -12.30 14.93
N LEU A 255 8.43 -13.56 14.98
CA LEU A 255 7.68 -14.70 14.47
C LEU A 255 6.39 -14.95 15.25
N ALA A 256 6.44 -14.90 16.59
CA ALA A 256 5.26 -15.10 17.44
C ALA A 256 4.20 -14.01 17.18
N ALA A 257 4.62 -12.75 17.08
CA ALA A 257 3.73 -11.64 16.73
C ALA A 257 3.14 -11.81 15.32
N SER A 258 3.95 -12.28 14.36
CA SER A 258 3.49 -12.53 12.98
C SER A 258 2.43 -13.64 12.92
N VAL A 259 2.65 -14.77 13.59
CA VAL A 259 1.67 -15.86 13.66
C VAL A 259 0.39 -15.40 14.35
N ALA A 260 0.52 -14.67 15.46
CA ALA A 260 -0.62 -14.12 16.15
C ALA A 260 -1.41 -13.12 15.31
N ALA A 261 -0.75 -12.34 14.45
CA ALA A 261 -1.41 -11.39 13.54
C ALA A 261 -2.32 -12.09 12.53
N TYR A 262 -1.84 -13.17 11.90
CA TYR A 262 -2.67 -13.95 10.98
C TYR A 262 -3.85 -14.60 11.70
N THR A 263 -3.61 -15.16 12.89
CA THR A 263 -4.68 -15.73 13.72
C THR A 263 -5.70 -14.66 14.13
N LEU A 264 -5.23 -13.48 14.55
CA LEU A 264 -6.09 -12.37 14.95
C LEU A 264 -6.90 -11.84 13.77
N ALA A 265 -6.30 -11.73 12.59
CA ALA A 265 -7.00 -11.30 11.38
C ALA A 265 -8.11 -12.29 11.01
N ALA A 266 -7.84 -13.59 11.11
CA ALA A 266 -8.85 -14.62 10.88
C ALA A 266 -9.98 -14.54 11.92
N LEU A 267 -9.67 -14.47 13.22
CA LEU A 267 -10.68 -14.40 14.29
C LEU A 267 -11.50 -13.10 14.23
N MET A 268 -10.87 -11.97 13.91
CA MET A 268 -11.51 -10.66 13.89
C MET A 268 -12.31 -10.44 12.62
N VAL A 269 -11.74 -10.69 11.44
CA VAL A 269 -12.37 -10.32 10.16
C VAL A 269 -13.25 -11.44 9.60
N VAL A 270 -12.87 -12.70 9.81
CA VAL A 270 -13.67 -13.86 9.33
C VAL A 270 -14.61 -14.37 10.44
N GLY A 271 -14.12 -14.43 11.68
CA GLY A 271 -14.86 -15.00 12.80
C GLY A 271 -15.78 -14.03 13.56
N GLY A 272 -15.67 -12.71 13.36
CA GLY A 272 -16.46 -11.71 14.10
C GLY A 272 -16.26 -11.74 15.63
N VAL A 273 -15.21 -12.40 16.12
CA VAL A 273 -15.05 -12.74 17.55
C VAL A 273 -14.98 -11.50 18.45
N PHE A 274 -14.54 -10.37 17.90
CA PHE A 274 -14.32 -9.13 18.64
C PHE A 274 -15.47 -8.12 18.50
N ASP A 275 -16.57 -8.47 17.85
CA ASP A 275 -17.69 -7.54 17.64
C ASP A 275 -18.41 -7.20 18.95
N ASP A 276 -18.76 -8.22 19.74
CA ASP A 276 -19.34 -8.03 21.07
C ASP A 276 -18.41 -7.29 22.03
N TRP A 277 -17.10 -7.58 21.95
CA TRP A 277 -16.09 -6.87 22.72
C TRP A 277 -15.99 -5.39 22.30
N GLY A 278 -16.00 -5.12 20.99
CA GLY A 278 -15.97 -3.77 20.43
C GLY A 278 -17.19 -2.95 20.87
N ARG A 279 -18.39 -3.54 20.85
CA ARG A 279 -19.61 -2.88 21.35
C ARG A 279 -19.55 -2.59 22.85
N ARG A 280 -19.12 -3.56 23.68
CA ARG A 280 -19.14 -3.42 25.15
C ARG A 280 -18.02 -2.55 25.70
N VAL A 281 -16.81 -2.69 25.16
CA VAL A 281 -15.59 -2.07 25.71
C VAL A 281 -15.26 -0.77 25.01
N MET A 282 -15.37 -0.75 23.67
CA MET A 282 -15.05 0.44 22.87
C MET A 282 -16.28 1.30 22.57
N GLY A 283 -17.48 0.81 22.86
CA GLY A 283 -18.73 1.56 22.65
C GLY A 283 -19.09 1.72 21.18
N PHE A 284 -18.62 0.83 20.28
CA PHE A 284 -18.98 0.91 18.87
C PHE A 284 -20.46 0.55 18.66
N GLU A 285 -21.14 1.31 17.80
CA GLU A 285 -22.54 1.04 17.46
C GLU A 285 -22.66 -0.12 16.46
N THR A 286 -21.64 -0.32 15.63
CA THR A 286 -21.58 -1.28 14.53
C THR A 286 -20.53 -2.36 14.77
N ASP A 287 -20.55 -3.40 13.93
CA ASP A 287 -19.61 -4.51 14.02
C ASP A 287 -18.20 -4.09 13.58
N LEU A 288 -17.23 -4.37 14.45
CA LEU A 288 -15.82 -4.05 14.21
C LEU A 288 -15.30 -4.81 12.99
N SER A 289 -15.74 -6.05 12.80
CA SER A 289 -15.33 -6.95 11.72
C SER A 289 -15.67 -6.43 10.33
N SER A 290 -16.86 -5.84 10.15
CA SER A 290 -17.44 -5.55 8.84
C SER A 290 -17.52 -4.07 8.50
N ASP A 291 -17.66 -3.17 9.49
CA ASP A 291 -17.91 -1.74 9.22
C ASP A 291 -16.70 -1.07 8.52
N PRO A 292 -16.88 -0.53 7.29
CA PRO A 292 -15.84 0.23 6.59
C PRO A 292 -15.29 1.43 7.37
N ASN A 293 -16.09 2.08 8.22
CA ASN A 293 -15.70 3.22 9.04
C ASN A 293 -14.80 2.86 10.23
N LEU A 294 -14.75 1.57 10.58
CA LEU A 294 -13.92 1.03 11.66
C LEU A 294 -12.66 0.33 11.14
N LEU A 295 -12.30 0.48 9.86
CA LEU A 295 -11.10 -0.14 9.32
C LEU A 295 -9.82 0.29 10.06
N GLY A 296 -9.68 1.59 10.32
CA GLY A 296 -8.54 2.07 11.08
C GLY A 296 -8.53 1.61 12.54
N ALA A 297 -9.70 1.35 13.13
CA ALA A 297 -9.81 0.76 14.47
C ALA A 297 -9.31 -0.70 14.46
N ARG A 298 -9.70 -1.49 13.45
CA ARG A 298 -9.17 -2.85 13.22
C ARG A 298 -7.66 -2.85 13.07
N MET A 299 -7.12 -1.92 12.29
CA MET A 299 -5.67 -1.76 12.12
C MET A 299 -4.96 -1.41 13.42
N LEU A 300 -5.48 -0.44 14.18
CA LEU A 300 -4.90 -0.03 15.45
C LEU A 300 -4.94 -1.18 16.47
N PHE A 301 -6.06 -1.88 16.55
CA PHE A 301 -6.20 -3.06 17.41
C PHE A 301 -5.17 -4.13 17.06
N MET A 302 -5.00 -4.44 15.76
CA MET A 302 -3.96 -5.35 15.28
C MET A 302 -2.56 -4.89 15.73
N VAL A 303 -2.23 -3.61 15.55
CA VAL A 303 -0.94 -3.04 15.98
C VAL A 303 -0.71 -3.21 17.47
N VAL A 304 -1.70 -2.85 18.30
CA VAL A 304 -1.59 -2.93 19.77
C VAL A 304 -1.34 -4.36 20.21
N VAL A 305 -2.11 -5.32 19.70
CA VAL A 305 -1.95 -6.73 20.05
C VAL A 305 -0.60 -7.26 19.57
N MET A 306 -0.19 -6.95 18.34
CA MET A 306 1.09 -7.39 17.80
C MET A 306 2.27 -6.83 18.58
N VAL A 307 2.25 -5.55 18.95
CA VAL A 307 3.32 -4.93 19.75
C VAL A 307 3.38 -5.55 21.14
N ALA A 308 2.23 -5.75 21.80
CA ALA A 308 2.18 -6.40 23.11
C ALA A 308 2.75 -7.82 23.07
N LEU A 309 2.39 -8.61 22.06
CA LEU A 309 2.92 -9.96 21.88
C LEU A 309 4.40 -9.95 21.50
N ALA A 310 4.83 -9.07 20.60
CA ALA A 310 6.23 -8.95 20.22
C ALA A 310 7.09 -8.61 21.44
N ILE A 311 6.65 -7.67 22.29
CA ILE A 311 7.35 -7.32 23.53
C ILE A 311 7.35 -8.52 24.48
N GLY A 312 6.19 -9.10 24.78
CA GLY A 312 6.06 -10.24 25.69
C GLY A 312 6.95 -11.42 25.30
N PHE A 313 6.85 -11.89 24.06
CA PHE A 313 7.66 -12.99 23.56
C PHE A 313 9.14 -12.64 23.44
N THR A 314 9.48 -11.38 23.12
CA THR A 314 10.88 -10.95 23.09
C THR A 314 11.53 -11.08 24.47
N TYR A 315 10.82 -10.72 25.55
CA TYR A 315 11.33 -10.85 26.92
C TYR A 315 11.37 -12.29 27.41
N LEU A 316 10.40 -13.13 27.02
CA LEU A 316 10.38 -14.56 27.33
C LEU A 316 11.47 -15.34 26.57
N ALA A 317 11.79 -14.93 25.35
CA ALA A 317 12.81 -15.57 24.53
C ALA A 317 14.23 -15.15 24.94
N PRO A 318 15.22 -16.06 24.78
CA PRO A 318 16.62 -15.74 25.04
C PRO A 318 17.09 -14.55 24.19
N ARG A 319 18.06 -13.80 24.73
CA ARG A 319 18.70 -12.71 23.99
C ARG A 319 19.41 -13.24 22.75
N THR A 320 19.36 -12.46 21.68
CA THR A 320 20.16 -12.72 20.47
C THR A 320 21.64 -12.76 20.84
N ARG A 321 22.37 -13.73 20.29
CA ARG A 321 23.82 -13.85 20.50
C ARG A 321 24.54 -12.57 20.07
N ASP A 322 25.47 -12.12 20.90
CA ASP A 322 26.23 -10.88 20.69
C ASP A 322 26.98 -10.88 19.34
N GLU A 323 27.49 -12.03 18.90
CA GLU A 323 28.12 -12.19 17.57
C GLU A 323 27.19 -11.81 16.42
N LYS A 324 25.92 -12.23 16.49
CA LYS A 324 24.91 -11.90 15.48
C LYS A 324 24.47 -10.45 15.55
N LEU A 325 24.45 -9.89 16.76
CA LEU A 325 24.16 -8.48 16.97
C LEU A 325 25.27 -7.58 16.38
N LYS A 326 26.54 -8.00 16.55
CA LYS A 326 27.70 -7.37 15.93
C LYS A 326 27.67 -7.46 14.40
N GLU A 327 27.34 -8.64 13.85
CA GLU A 327 27.17 -8.82 12.40
C GLU A 327 26.08 -7.89 11.85
N PHE A 328 24.96 -7.76 12.55
CA PHE A 328 23.88 -6.84 12.19
C PHE A 328 24.33 -5.38 12.24
N LEU A 329 24.95 -4.93 13.34
CA LEU A 329 25.41 -3.55 13.51
C LEU A 329 26.38 -3.10 12.41
N LEU A 330 27.34 -3.97 12.05
CA LEU A 330 28.34 -3.66 11.02
C LEU A 330 27.77 -3.58 9.60
N ARG A 331 26.72 -4.36 9.31
CA ARG A 331 26.08 -4.41 7.98
C ARG A 331 24.95 -3.40 7.83
N ALA A 332 24.02 -3.38 8.78
CA ALA A 332 22.79 -2.62 8.70
C ALA A 332 22.98 -1.14 9.06
N ARG A 333 24.02 -0.83 9.86
CA ARG A 333 24.35 0.53 10.32
C ARG A 333 23.11 1.33 10.77
N PRO A 334 22.36 0.86 11.79
CA PRO A 334 21.13 1.50 12.24
C PRO A 334 21.40 2.83 12.97
N PHE A 335 20.35 3.61 13.28
CA PHE A 335 20.49 4.91 13.95
C PHE A 335 21.26 4.79 15.28
N HIS A 336 22.29 5.62 15.45
CA HIS A 336 23.24 5.52 16.56
C HIS A 336 22.55 5.63 17.93
N TYR A 337 21.62 6.58 18.06
CA TYR A 337 20.97 6.93 19.33
C TYR A 337 20.35 5.74 20.06
N PHE A 338 19.63 4.87 19.33
CA PHE A 338 18.91 3.74 19.91
C PHE A 338 19.79 2.53 20.20
N TRP A 339 20.95 2.45 19.55
CA TRP A 339 21.87 1.33 19.63
C TRP A 339 23.11 1.60 20.48
N LYS A 340 23.31 2.84 20.92
CA LYS A 340 24.46 3.28 21.71
C LYS A 340 24.82 2.34 22.89
N PRO A 341 23.89 1.94 23.79
CA PRO A 341 24.25 1.05 24.91
C PRO A 341 24.74 -0.33 24.46
N THR A 342 24.24 -0.80 23.31
CA THR A 342 24.63 -2.09 22.74
C THR A 342 25.98 -1.99 22.03
N MET A 343 26.25 -0.88 21.34
CA MET A 343 27.53 -0.61 20.69
C MET A 343 28.66 -0.49 21.71
N GLU A 344 28.43 0.25 22.80
CA GLU A 344 29.38 0.39 23.92
C GLU A 344 29.68 -0.96 24.58
N ARG A 345 28.64 -1.77 24.83
CA ARG A 345 28.80 -3.13 25.38
C ARG A 345 29.64 -4.04 24.48
N LEU A 346 29.51 -3.90 23.16
CA LEU A 346 30.19 -4.76 22.18
C LEU A 346 31.56 -4.22 21.73
N GLY A 347 31.95 -3.03 22.19
CA GLY A 347 33.22 -2.39 21.83
C GLY A 347 33.38 -2.16 20.32
N ILE A 348 32.30 -1.73 19.64
CA ILE A 348 32.32 -1.52 18.18
C ILE A 348 32.56 -0.04 17.90
N GLU A 349 33.65 0.28 17.19
CA GLU A 349 33.79 1.59 16.56
C GLU A 349 32.76 1.71 15.44
N TYR A 350 31.82 2.63 15.62
CA TYR A 350 30.65 2.77 14.77
C TYR A 350 30.68 4.12 14.04
N GLU A 351 30.70 4.05 12.72
CA GLU A 351 30.46 5.20 11.86
C GLU A 351 28.99 5.20 11.44
N GLU A 352 28.23 6.22 11.88
CA GLU A 352 26.81 6.33 11.58
C GLU A 352 26.61 6.51 10.08
N GLY A 353 25.78 5.64 9.47
CA GLY A 353 25.48 5.71 8.04
C GLY A 353 24.71 6.98 7.67
N GLU A 354 23.67 7.31 8.44
CA GLU A 354 22.92 8.56 8.33
C GLU A 354 22.43 9.01 9.71
N HIS A 355 22.59 10.31 10.00
CA HIS A 355 22.04 10.91 11.21
C HIS A 355 20.51 10.95 11.16
N ILE A 356 19.86 10.47 12.22
CA ILE A 356 18.39 10.44 12.32
C ILE A 356 17.73 11.80 12.06
N GLY A 357 18.33 12.90 12.53
CA GLY A 357 17.81 14.24 12.29
C GLY A 357 17.77 14.62 10.81
N ARG A 358 18.84 14.28 10.07
CA ARG A 358 18.89 14.50 8.62
C ARG A 358 17.88 13.61 7.90
N THR A 359 17.71 12.36 8.33
CA THR A 359 16.72 11.43 7.74
C THR A 359 15.29 11.94 7.96
N ILE A 360 14.96 12.42 9.18
CA ILE A 360 13.64 12.99 9.48
C ILE A 360 13.37 14.24 8.63
N VAL A 361 14.33 15.17 8.55
CA VAL A 361 14.20 16.36 7.71
C VAL A 361 14.00 15.96 6.24
N SER A 362 14.77 14.99 5.75
CA SER A 362 14.64 14.49 4.37
C SER A 362 13.27 13.86 4.13
N TRP A 363 12.73 13.10 5.09
CA TRP A 363 11.39 12.53 5.01
C TRP A 363 10.31 13.61 4.96
N ILE A 364 10.39 14.62 5.84
CA ILE A 364 9.44 15.74 5.85
C ILE A 364 9.49 16.49 4.52
N LEU A 365 10.69 16.78 4.00
CA LEU A 365 10.84 17.44 2.70
C LEU A 365 10.22 16.61 1.59
N ILE A 366 10.52 15.30 1.50
CA ILE A 366 9.93 14.42 0.48
C ILE A 366 8.41 14.37 0.61
N LEU A 367 7.86 14.25 1.83
CA LEU A 367 6.42 14.24 2.05
C LEU A 367 5.78 15.55 1.59
N VAL A 368 6.34 16.69 2.00
CA VAL A 368 5.84 18.02 1.61
C VAL A 368 5.92 18.21 0.10
N SER A 369 7.03 17.82 -0.55
CA SER A 369 7.18 17.91 -2.00
C SER A 369 6.17 17.00 -2.73
N VAL A 370 6.03 15.74 -2.32
CA VAL A 370 5.11 14.78 -2.97
C VAL A 370 3.65 15.22 -2.79
N TYR A 371 3.25 15.66 -1.59
CA TYR A 371 1.90 16.19 -1.37
C TYR A 371 1.68 17.51 -2.11
N GLY A 372 2.68 18.39 -2.15
CA GLY A 372 2.64 19.62 -2.94
C GLY A 372 2.40 19.35 -4.41
N LEU A 373 3.05 18.32 -4.96
CA LEU A 373 2.84 17.90 -6.35
C LEU A 373 1.45 17.28 -6.58
N LEU A 374 1.04 16.32 -5.74
CA LEU A 374 -0.26 15.66 -5.85
C LEU A 374 -1.42 16.66 -5.74
N PHE A 375 -1.44 17.45 -4.66
CA PHE A 375 -2.48 18.44 -4.42
C PHE A 375 -2.36 19.62 -5.37
N GLY A 376 -1.15 19.99 -5.80
CA GLY A 376 -0.93 21.08 -6.74
C GLY A 376 -1.56 20.80 -8.10
N VAL A 377 -1.27 19.63 -8.68
CA VAL A 377 -1.91 19.18 -9.93
C VAL A 377 -3.43 19.06 -9.74
N GLY A 378 -3.87 18.57 -8.59
CA GLY A 378 -5.28 18.44 -8.28
C GLY A 378 -6.07 19.73 -8.23
N GLN A 379 -5.57 20.69 -7.44
CA GLN A 379 -6.20 21.99 -7.32
C GLN A 379 -6.23 22.73 -8.67
N ALA A 380 -5.19 22.55 -9.50
CA ALA A 380 -5.18 23.10 -10.85
C ALA A 380 -6.29 22.49 -11.73
N LEU A 381 -6.51 21.17 -11.66
CA LEU A 381 -7.55 20.47 -12.41
C LEU A 381 -8.97 20.73 -11.88
N LEU A 382 -9.11 21.03 -10.59
CA LEU A 382 -10.38 21.27 -9.91
C LEU A 382 -10.75 22.78 -9.82
N GLY A 383 -10.22 23.61 -10.74
CA GLY A 383 -10.64 25.00 -10.89
C GLY A 383 -10.00 25.99 -9.90
N ARG A 384 -8.93 25.59 -9.19
CA ARG A 384 -8.15 26.45 -8.28
C ARG A 384 -6.68 26.56 -8.70
N PRO A 385 -6.39 27.12 -9.89
CA PRO A 385 -5.06 27.08 -10.50
C PRO A 385 -3.99 27.80 -9.67
N TRP A 386 -4.32 28.91 -9.00
CA TRP A 386 -3.34 29.66 -8.20
C TRP A 386 -2.86 28.89 -6.96
N ILE A 387 -3.77 28.20 -6.27
CA ILE A 387 -3.42 27.32 -5.15
C ILE A 387 -2.60 26.14 -5.68
N GLY A 388 -3.02 25.59 -6.83
CA GLY A 388 -2.28 24.53 -7.51
C GLY A 388 -0.84 24.90 -7.82
N LEU A 389 -0.62 26.07 -8.42
CA LEU A 389 0.69 26.59 -8.79
C LEU A 389 1.57 26.84 -7.55
N GLY A 390 1.00 27.37 -6.47
CA GLY A 390 1.69 27.53 -5.19
C GLY A 390 2.17 26.19 -4.62
N CYS A 391 1.34 25.15 -4.65
CA CYS A 391 1.71 23.81 -4.19
C CYS A 391 2.77 23.14 -5.08
N VAL A 392 2.75 23.37 -6.41
CA VAL A 392 3.78 22.88 -7.32
C VAL A 392 5.12 23.60 -7.10
N VAL A 393 5.11 24.89 -6.75
CA VAL A 393 6.34 25.62 -6.39
C VAL A 393 6.98 25.04 -5.12
N VAL A 394 6.18 24.54 -4.16
CA VAL A 394 6.70 23.84 -2.97
C VAL A 394 7.37 22.50 -3.31
N PHE A 395 7.05 21.91 -4.46
CA PHE A 395 7.72 20.70 -4.94
C PHE A 395 9.10 20.96 -5.55
N LEU A 396 9.29 22.12 -6.21
CA LEU A 396 10.56 22.55 -6.81
C LEU A 396 11.58 22.94 -5.74
#